data_AF-A0A1H1QC52-F1
#
_entry.id   AF-A0A1H1QC52-F1
#
_cell.length_a   1.000
_cell.length_b   1.000
_cell.length_c   1.000
_cell.angle_alpha   90.00
_cell.angle_beta   90.00
_cell.angle_gamma   90.00
#
_symmetry.space_group_name_H-M   'P 1'
#
loop_
_entity.id
_entity.type
_entity.pdbx_description
1 polymer ?
#
loop_
_entity_poly.entity_id
_entity_poly.type
_entity_poly.pdbx_seq_one_letter_code
_entity_poly.pdbx_strand_id
1 'polypeptide(L)'
;MTGAGTSGADPAGPDGTAPDGDVSSVGVSTTADPIDAAGAGRSTAADVTARITSLLPSLLPAEQQVARVLLDRAGDAADLSSQQVAELAGTSRATVVRASQSLGFSGYQQLRVLLARDAALADRARSARTPERGADGLATSTYRRFEQVRDAADRMTALLDPEQIESAVRRLAAADRILVVGHGLSRSLAIDAAARLVRLGLVAEHLTDRIDQLIVTRLLGERGVVLMISGSGSHTDSIGVAREVRQSAAHLIAVTAFARSPIAELADTLLVVGMPNSSFTEELTDTTRIPQAILLEGLMASLRDHLGERGHQAAALALAAVSDHVQE
;
A
#
# COMPACT_ATOMS: atom_id res chain seq x y z
N MET A 1 -40.89 -24.20 59.14
CA MET A 1 -41.79 -25.34 58.81
C MET A 1 -41.39 -25.81 57.42
N THR A 2 -40.76 -27.01 57.33
CA THR A 2 -41.27 -28.20 56.59
C THR A 2 -41.24 -28.02 55.06
N GLY A 3 -40.44 -28.72 54.24
CA GLY A 3 -40.00 -30.13 54.28
C GLY A 3 -40.93 -30.97 53.37
N ALA A 4 -40.53 -31.97 52.56
CA ALA A 4 -39.26 -32.67 52.27
C ALA A 4 -39.23 -33.06 50.75
N GLY A 5 -38.14 -33.57 50.13
CA GLY A 5 -37.60 -34.97 50.19
C GLY A 5 -38.42 -35.94 49.31
N THR A 6 -37.95 -36.96 48.57
CA THR A 6 -36.73 -37.81 48.49
C THR A 6 -36.75 -38.57 47.12
N SER A 7 -35.80 -39.40 46.63
CA SER A 7 -34.33 -39.58 46.83
C SER A 7 -33.74 -40.63 45.85
N GLY A 8 -32.59 -40.33 45.23
CA GLY A 8 -31.53 -41.32 44.92
C GLY A 8 -31.55 -42.07 43.56
N ALA A 9 -30.48 -42.79 43.19
CA ALA A 9 -29.15 -42.92 43.82
C ALA A 9 -28.08 -43.39 42.80
N ASP A 10 -26.81 -43.15 43.10
CA ASP A 10 -25.61 -43.67 42.40
C ASP A 10 -25.36 -45.16 42.75
N PRO A 11 -24.57 -45.95 41.98
CA PRO A 11 -23.15 -46.05 42.33
C PRO A 11 -22.12 -46.41 41.21
N ALA A 12 -20.93 -45.80 41.33
CA ALA A 12 -19.57 -46.38 41.25
C ALA A 12 -19.09 -47.19 40.00
N GLY A 13 -17.90 -46.83 39.49
CA GLY A 13 -17.19 -47.54 38.40
C GLY A 13 -16.32 -48.74 38.84
N PRO A 14 -15.41 -49.20 37.96
CA PRO A 14 -13.98 -48.99 38.26
C PRO A 14 -13.06 -48.72 37.05
N ASP A 15 -11.78 -48.48 37.37
CA ASP A 15 -10.57 -48.25 36.55
C ASP A 15 -10.43 -48.95 35.18
N GLY A 16 -9.63 -48.33 34.29
CA GLY A 16 -8.85 -49.10 33.30
C GLY A 16 -8.24 -48.34 32.11
N THR A 17 -6.94 -48.02 32.22
CA THR A 17 -5.96 -47.84 31.11
C THR A 17 -6.15 -46.78 30.01
N ALA A 18 -5.16 -45.90 29.88
CA ALA A 18 -4.88 -45.11 28.68
C ALA A 18 -4.32 -45.98 27.53
N PRO A 19 -4.28 -45.43 26.30
CA PRO A 19 -2.97 -45.30 25.66
C PRO A 19 -2.70 -43.90 25.08
N ASP A 20 -1.42 -43.61 24.87
CA ASP A 20 -0.93 -42.39 24.22
C ASP A 20 -1.49 -42.23 22.79
N GLY A 21 -1.80 -40.97 22.45
CA GLY A 21 -2.27 -40.55 21.14
C GLY A 21 -1.59 -39.25 20.72
N ASP A 22 -0.33 -39.36 20.29
CA ASP A 22 0.43 -38.26 19.71
C ASP A 22 -0.27 -37.71 18.46
N VAL A 23 -0.70 -36.44 18.52
CA VAL A 23 -1.08 -35.64 17.35
C VAL A 23 -0.28 -34.34 17.35
N SER A 24 1.03 -34.50 17.18
CA SER A 24 1.82 -33.86 16.12
C SER A 24 1.47 -32.39 15.85
N SER A 25 2.34 -31.52 16.37
CA SER A 25 2.39 -30.10 16.03
C SER A 25 2.30 -29.83 14.53
N VAL A 26 1.21 -29.16 14.10
CA VAL A 26 1.17 -28.52 12.78
C VAL A 26 2.10 -27.31 12.82
N GLY A 27 3.34 -27.52 12.41
CA GLY A 27 4.31 -26.44 12.26
C GLY A 27 3.85 -25.46 11.19
N VAL A 28 3.66 -24.20 11.58
CA VAL A 28 3.47 -23.10 10.61
C VAL A 28 4.78 -22.92 9.86
N SER A 29 4.88 -23.49 8.66
CA SER A 29 6.02 -23.30 7.77
C SER A 29 6.02 -21.87 7.22
N THR A 30 6.73 -20.97 7.89
CA THR A 30 7.04 -19.62 7.39
C THR A 30 8.15 -19.68 6.33
N THR A 31 7.91 -20.44 5.27
CA THR A 31 8.70 -20.40 4.04
C THR A 31 8.09 -19.36 3.11
N ALA A 32 8.62 -18.13 3.15
CA ALA A 32 8.43 -17.20 2.04
C ALA A 32 9.16 -17.77 0.83
N ASP A 33 8.41 -18.09 -0.23
CA ASP A 33 9.00 -18.69 -1.43
C ASP A 33 10.06 -17.75 -2.07
N PRO A 34 11.18 -18.29 -2.57
CA PRO A 34 12.11 -17.51 -3.37
C PRO A 34 11.40 -17.03 -4.64
N ILE A 35 11.48 -15.73 -4.93
CA ILE A 35 10.94 -15.18 -6.18
C ILE A 35 11.68 -15.82 -7.35
N ASP A 36 10.97 -16.66 -8.10
CA ASP A 36 11.53 -17.37 -9.25
C ASP A 36 11.87 -16.39 -10.38
N ALA A 37 12.96 -16.63 -11.10
CA ALA A 37 13.62 -15.65 -11.95
C ALA A 37 12.94 -15.42 -13.32
N ALA A 38 11.64 -15.74 -13.43
CA ALA A 38 10.88 -15.84 -14.68
C ALA A 38 9.83 -14.72 -14.86
N GLY A 39 10.19 -13.48 -14.49
CA GLY A 39 9.30 -12.30 -14.56
C GLY A 39 10.03 -11.01 -14.95
N ALA A 40 11.04 -11.08 -15.82
CA ALA A 40 12.01 -10.00 -16.09
C ALA A 40 11.46 -8.82 -16.94
N GLY A 41 10.33 -8.24 -16.53
CA GLY A 41 9.82 -6.97 -17.06
C GLY A 41 10.64 -5.77 -16.58
N ARG A 42 11.76 -5.47 -17.25
CA ARG A 42 12.54 -4.21 -17.14
C ARG A 42 12.63 -3.59 -15.73
N SER A 43 13.29 -4.28 -14.80
CA SER A 43 13.61 -3.70 -13.49
C SER A 43 14.41 -2.40 -13.64
N THR A 44 13.95 -1.32 -13.03
CA THR A 44 14.56 0.02 -13.10
C THR A 44 15.27 0.38 -11.80
N ALA A 45 16.01 1.49 -11.79
CA ALA A 45 16.66 2.03 -10.59
C ALA A 45 15.70 2.37 -9.43
N ALA A 46 14.40 2.41 -9.69
CA ALA A 46 13.38 2.72 -8.71
C ALA A 46 13.10 1.54 -7.76
N ASP A 47 13.26 0.29 -8.23
CA ASP A 47 12.62 -0.88 -7.64
C ASP A 47 13.14 -1.20 -6.24
N VAL A 48 14.47 -1.24 -6.03
CA VAL A 48 15.04 -1.56 -4.71
C VAL A 48 14.75 -0.44 -3.72
N THR A 49 14.98 0.82 -4.11
CA THR A 49 14.80 1.97 -3.20
C THR A 49 13.34 2.22 -2.85
N ALA A 50 12.42 2.05 -3.80
CA ALA A 50 10.97 2.12 -3.54
C ALA A 50 10.54 0.99 -2.60
N ARG A 51 11.02 -0.25 -2.82
CA ARG A 51 10.71 -1.40 -1.95
C ARG A 51 11.23 -1.23 -0.53
N ILE A 52 12.45 -0.71 -0.36
CA ILE A 52 12.97 -0.39 0.98
C ILE A 52 12.06 0.64 1.65
N THR A 53 11.70 1.72 0.95
CA THR A 53 10.88 2.80 1.52
C THR A 53 9.47 2.34 1.88
N SER A 54 8.81 1.54 1.03
CA SER A 54 7.44 1.05 1.26
C SER A 54 7.34 0.02 2.40
N LEU A 55 8.45 -0.60 2.78
CA LEU A 55 8.55 -1.52 3.91
C LEU A 55 9.16 -0.88 5.17
N LEU A 56 9.84 0.26 5.05
CA LEU A 56 10.60 0.91 6.13
C LEU A 56 9.79 1.06 7.45
N PRO A 57 8.52 1.53 7.47
CA PRO A 57 7.79 1.68 8.73
C PRO A 57 7.45 0.36 9.43
N SER A 58 7.45 -0.76 8.70
CA SER A 58 7.14 -2.10 9.24
C SER A 58 8.36 -2.81 9.86
N LEU A 59 9.57 -2.27 9.68
CA LEU A 59 10.79 -2.86 10.22
C LEU A 59 10.95 -2.57 11.72
N LEU A 60 11.64 -3.46 12.43
CA LEU A 60 12.05 -3.24 13.82
C LEU A 60 12.99 -2.02 13.92
N PRO A 61 13.06 -1.28 15.06
CA PRO A 61 13.81 -0.03 15.15
C PRO A 61 15.28 -0.12 14.71
N ALA A 62 15.98 -1.20 15.04
CA ALA A 62 17.37 -1.42 14.60
C ALA A 62 17.48 -1.74 13.10
N GLU A 63 16.48 -2.40 12.52
CA GLU A 63 16.41 -2.70 11.09
C GLU A 63 16.01 -1.45 10.28
N GLN A 64 15.21 -0.55 10.86
CA GLN A 64 14.95 0.78 10.28
C GLN A 64 16.23 1.61 10.15
N GLN A 65 17.14 1.58 11.13
CA GLN A 65 18.41 2.32 11.01
C GLN A 65 19.29 1.75 9.90
N VAL A 66 19.35 0.42 9.76
CA VAL A 66 20.02 -0.21 8.61
C VAL A 66 19.39 0.23 7.29
N ALA A 67 18.07 0.21 7.18
CA ALA A 67 17.36 0.60 5.97
C ALA A 67 17.54 2.09 5.62
N ARG A 68 17.56 2.99 6.62
CA ARG A 68 17.89 4.41 6.42
C ARG A 68 19.31 4.60 5.89
N VAL A 69 20.32 3.98 6.52
CA VAL A 69 21.71 4.02 6.03
C VAL A 69 21.82 3.53 4.58
N LEU A 70 21.07 2.50 4.20
CA LEU A 70 21.06 1.99 2.83
C LEU A 70 20.34 2.91 1.83
N LEU A 71 19.32 3.66 2.24
CA LEU A 71 18.69 4.68 1.41
C LEU A 71 19.63 5.91 1.24
N ASP A 72 20.17 6.41 2.35
CA ASP A 72 21.06 7.58 2.39
C ASP A 72 22.39 7.35 1.64
N ARG A 73 22.89 6.10 1.67
CA ARG A 73 24.14 5.68 1.03
C ARG A 73 23.90 4.77 -0.18
N ALA A 74 22.72 4.84 -0.82
CA ALA A 74 22.37 4.00 -1.97
C ALA A 74 23.40 4.11 -3.12
N GLY A 75 23.96 5.30 -3.36
CA GLY A 75 25.01 5.52 -4.35
C GLY A 75 26.32 4.77 -4.06
N ASP A 76 26.71 4.71 -2.79
CA ASP A 76 27.96 4.08 -2.32
C ASP A 76 27.77 2.59 -1.99
N ALA A 77 26.56 2.04 -2.17
CA ALA A 77 26.18 0.73 -1.66
C ALA A 77 27.11 -0.39 -2.14
N ALA A 78 27.66 -0.27 -3.35
CA ALA A 78 28.63 -1.22 -3.91
C ALA A 78 29.83 -1.47 -2.98
N ASP A 79 30.35 -0.42 -2.34
CA ASP A 79 31.61 -0.43 -1.60
C ASP A 79 31.44 -0.69 -0.09
N LEU A 80 30.19 -0.69 0.39
CA LEU A 80 29.88 -0.95 1.79
C LEU A 80 29.81 -2.46 2.07
N SER A 81 30.59 -2.92 3.04
CA SER A 81 30.42 -4.25 3.63
C SER A 81 29.28 -4.25 4.67
N SER A 82 28.74 -5.44 4.98
CA SER A 82 27.74 -5.60 6.04
C SER A 82 28.23 -5.15 7.43
N GLN A 83 29.55 -5.05 7.62
CA GLN A 83 30.16 -4.57 8.86
C GLN A 83 30.13 -3.04 8.91
N GLN A 84 30.53 -2.36 7.83
CA GLN A 84 30.45 -0.89 7.74
C GLN A 84 29.01 -0.38 7.81
N VAL A 85 28.05 -1.07 7.18
CA VAL A 85 26.61 -0.72 7.33
C VAL A 85 26.14 -0.90 8.78
N ALA A 86 26.61 -1.93 9.49
CA ALA A 86 26.27 -2.14 10.89
C ALA A 86 26.83 -1.01 11.77
N GLU A 87 28.09 -0.62 11.55
CA GLU A 87 28.75 0.49 12.25
C GLU A 87 28.05 1.83 12.00
N LEU A 88 27.75 2.16 10.73
CA LEU A 88 27.02 3.38 10.35
C LEU A 88 25.60 3.43 10.95
N ALA A 89 24.93 2.29 11.05
CA ALA A 89 23.58 2.19 11.63
C ALA A 89 23.58 2.11 13.18
N GLY A 90 24.73 1.96 13.83
CA GLY A 90 24.82 1.70 15.27
C GLY A 90 24.26 0.33 15.68
N THR A 91 24.41 -0.69 14.84
CA THR A 91 23.83 -2.04 15.04
C THR A 91 24.86 -3.16 14.85
N SER A 92 24.41 -4.41 14.73
CA SER A 92 25.26 -5.59 14.49
C SER A 92 25.18 -6.06 13.03
N ARG A 93 26.23 -6.73 12.55
CA ARG A 93 26.22 -7.40 11.24
C ARG A 93 25.05 -8.40 11.09
N ALA A 94 24.62 -9.05 12.18
CA ALA A 94 23.44 -9.91 12.17
C ALA A 94 22.13 -9.13 11.95
N THR A 95 22.03 -7.91 12.51
CA THR A 95 20.93 -6.98 12.24
C THR A 95 20.87 -6.60 10.76
N VAL A 96 22.02 -6.35 10.11
CA VAL A 96 22.07 -6.02 8.68
C VAL A 96 21.56 -7.16 7.80
N VAL A 97 21.92 -8.41 8.12
CA VAL A 97 21.40 -9.59 7.41
C VAL A 97 19.89 -9.74 7.63
N ARG A 98 19.41 -9.63 8.87
CA ARG A 98 17.96 -9.71 9.18
C ARG A 98 17.17 -8.60 8.49
N ALA A 99 17.61 -7.34 8.55
CA ALA A 99 16.96 -6.23 7.85
C ALA A 99 16.84 -6.50 6.34
N SER A 100 17.89 -7.05 5.72
CA SER A 100 17.86 -7.45 4.31
C SER A 100 16.79 -8.53 4.03
N GLN A 101 16.61 -9.47 4.97
CA GLN A 101 15.60 -10.54 4.89
C GLN A 101 14.18 -10.04 5.20
N SER A 102 13.99 -9.14 6.16
CA SER A 102 12.73 -8.47 6.45
C SER A 102 12.21 -7.66 5.25
N LEU A 103 13.13 -7.09 4.47
CA LEU A 103 12.87 -6.42 3.18
C LEU A 103 12.58 -7.40 2.01
N GLY A 104 12.77 -8.70 2.24
CA GLY A 104 12.51 -9.78 1.30
C GLY A 104 13.62 -10.04 0.28
N PHE A 105 14.88 -9.79 0.65
CA PHE A 105 16.06 -10.27 -0.07
C PHE A 105 16.66 -11.48 0.67
N SER A 106 17.34 -12.40 -0.02
CA SER A 106 17.94 -13.59 0.60
C SER A 106 19.01 -13.24 1.66
N GLY A 107 19.63 -12.08 1.52
CA GLY A 107 20.52 -11.48 2.51
C GLY A 107 21.23 -10.24 1.96
N TYR A 108 22.13 -9.69 2.77
CA TYR A 108 22.81 -8.42 2.47
C TYR A 108 23.54 -8.40 1.12
N GLN A 109 24.15 -9.51 0.68
CA GLN A 109 24.87 -9.54 -0.59
C GLN A 109 23.96 -9.34 -1.81
N GLN A 110 22.76 -9.95 -1.81
CA GLN A 110 21.79 -9.74 -2.89
C GLN A 110 21.31 -8.28 -2.90
N LEU A 111 20.93 -7.76 -1.73
CA LEU A 111 20.52 -6.36 -1.56
C LEU A 111 21.59 -5.39 -2.06
N ARG A 112 22.85 -5.57 -1.63
CA ARG A 112 24.00 -4.74 -2.05
C ARG A 112 24.17 -4.71 -3.57
N VAL A 113 24.12 -5.87 -4.23
CA VAL A 113 24.30 -5.99 -5.69
C VAL A 113 23.17 -5.29 -6.45
N LEU A 114 21.92 -5.47 -6.01
CA LEU A 114 20.76 -4.84 -6.65
C LEU A 114 20.76 -3.31 -6.42
N LEU A 115 21.10 -2.85 -5.20
CA LEU A 115 21.18 -1.43 -4.87
C LEU A 115 22.30 -0.72 -5.66
N ALA A 116 23.46 -1.37 -5.83
CA ALA A 116 24.56 -0.87 -6.66
C ALA A 116 24.20 -0.79 -8.16
N ARG A 117 23.46 -1.78 -8.68
CA ARG A 117 22.92 -1.75 -10.05
C ARG A 117 21.98 -0.56 -10.23
N ASP A 118 21.07 -0.37 -9.28
CA ASP A 118 20.08 0.71 -9.32
C ASP A 118 20.74 2.09 -9.23
N ALA A 119 21.76 2.25 -8.37
CA ALA A 119 22.58 3.46 -8.30
C ALA A 119 23.25 3.79 -9.66
N ALA A 120 23.89 2.81 -10.30
CA ALA A 120 24.55 3.00 -11.59
C ALA A 120 23.58 3.35 -12.73
N LEU A 121 22.32 2.88 -12.66
CA LEU A 121 21.25 3.29 -13.57
C LEU A 121 20.74 4.71 -13.27
N ALA A 122 20.60 5.06 -11.98
CA ALA A 122 20.16 6.39 -11.55
C ALA A 122 21.18 7.49 -11.87
N ASP A 123 22.48 7.24 -11.73
CA ASP A 123 23.54 8.17 -12.09
C ASP A 123 23.51 8.50 -13.59
N ARG A 124 23.39 7.47 -14.46
CA ARG A 124 23.23 7.65 -15.91
C ARG A 124 22.01 8.50 -16.28
N ALA A 125 20.92 8.36 -15.54
CA ALA A 125 19.72 9.19 -15.72
C ALA A 125 19.91 10.64 -15.21
N ARG A 126 20.61 10.83 -14.08
CA ARG A 126 20.93 12.15 -13.52
C ARG A 126 21.91 12.95 -14.38
N SER A 127 22.91 12.32 -14.99
CA SER A 127 23.85 12.99 -15.90
C SER A 127 23.18 13.60 -17.14
N ALA A 128 21.95 13.21 -17.47
CA ALA A 128 21.14 13.81 -18.54
C ALA A 128 20.18 14.92 -18.05
N ARG A 129 20.08 15.16 -16.74
CA ARG A 129 19.13 16.09 -16.10
C ARG A 129 19.85 17.14 -15.23
N THR A 130 20.80 17.88 -15.79
CA THR A 130 21.50 18.98 -15.08
C THR A 130 21.15 20.36 -15.65
N PRO A 131 20.18 21.08 -15.07
CA PRO A 131 20.18 22.53 -15.11
C PRO A 131 21.02 23.04 -13.92
N GLU A 132 22.23 23.55 -14.20
CA GLU A 132 22.92 24.40 -13.22
C GLU A 132 22.07 25.65 -12.98
N ARG A 133 21.38 25.71 -11.84
CA ARG A 133 20.67 26.90 -11.37
C ARG A 133 21.25 27.30 -10.02
N GLY A 134 22.14 28.27 -10.06
CA GLY A 134 22.74 28.87 -8.86
C GLY A 134 21.77 29.77 -8.08
N ALA A 135 22.28 30.27 -6.96
CA ALA A 135 21.62 31.08 -5.92
C ALA A 135 20.71 30.29 -4.96
N ASP A 136 21.06 30.35 -3.67
CA ASP A 136 20.16 30.01 -2.57
C ASP A 136 19.04 31.05 -2.45
N GLY A 137 17.80 30.57 -2.30
CA GLY A 137 16.61 31.42 -2.20
C GLY A 137 15.31 30.61 -2.27
N LEU A 138 14.18 31.28 -1.99
CA LEU A 138 12.87 30.62 -1.93
C LEU A 138 12.47 29.94 -3.26
N ALA A 139 12.84 30.51 -4.40
CA ALA A 139 12.57 29.88 -5.70
C ALA A 139 13.31 28.53 -5.84
N THR A 140 14.55 28.46 -5.32
CA THR A 140 15.38 27.24 -5.38
C THR A 140 14.83 26.13 -4.50
N SER A 141 14.21 26.44 -3.35
CA SER A 141 13.49 25.41 -2.56
C SER A 141 12.24 24.90 -3.29
N THR A 142 11.48 25.78 -3.96
CA THR A 142 10.34 25.38 -4.81
C THR A 142 10.77 24.48 -5.98
N TYR A 143 11.83 24.84 -6.72
CA TYR A 143 12.34 23.99 -7.81
C TYR A 143 12.87 22.65 -7.29
N ARG A 144 13.59 22.62 -6.16
CA ARG A 144 14.01 21.38 -5.50
C ARG A 144 12.80 20.51 -5.13
N ARG A 145 11.70 21.12 -4.68
CA ARG A 145 10.45 20.41 -4.38
C ARG A 145 9.79 19.85 -5.65
N PHE A 146 9.83 20.55 -6.78
CA PHE A 146 9.34 20.02 -8.05
C PHE A 146 10.14 18.80 -8.51
N GLU A 147 11.48 18.82 -8.43
CA GLU A 147 12.29 17.65 -8.77
C GLU A 147 12.00 16.46 -7.84
N GLN A 148 11.85 16.68 -6.52
CA GLN A 148 11.41 15.62 -5.59
C GLN A 148 10.05 15.01 -5.95
N VAL A 149 9.09 15.83 -6.39
CA VAL A 149 7.76 15.36 -6.82
C VAL A 149 7.85 14.58 -8.14
N ARG A 150 8.69 15.03 -9.08
CA ARG A 150 8.94 14.32 -10.35
C ARG A 150 9.61 12.98 -10.10
N ASP A 151 10.64 12.92 -9.26
CA ASP A 151 11.29 11.68 -8.85
C ASP A 151 10.32 10.74 -8.10
N ALA A 152 9.37 11.26 -7.31
CA ALA A 152 8.32 10.46 -6.70
C ALA A 152 7.40 9.83 -7.76
N ALA A 153 6.98 10.61 -8.76
CA ALA A 153 6.14 10.15 -9.86
C ALA A 153 6.87 9.18 -10.81
N ASP A 154 8.18 9.38 -11.07
CA ASP A 154 8.99 8.45 -11.84
C ASP A 154 9.12 7.08 -11.12
N ARG A 155 9.24 7.07 -9.78
CA ARG A 155 9.43 5.86 -8.97
C ARG A 155 8.15 5.13 -8.56
N MET A 156 7.00 5.79 -8.58
CA MET A 156 5.75 5.20 -8.05
C MET A 156 5.34 3.89 -8.72
N THR A 157 5.71 3.72 -9.99
CA THR A 157 5.35 2.57 -10.83
C THR A 157 6.08 1.30 -10.45
N ALA A 158 7.22 1.42 -9.75
CA ALA A 158 8.10 0.30 -9.43
C ALA A 158 7.52 -0.70 -8.41
N LEU A 159 6.41 -0.35 -7.75
CA LEU A 159 5.69 -1.19 -6.79
C LEU A 159 4.26 -1.54 -7.26
N LEU A 160 3.86 -1.08 -8.44
CA LEU A 160 2.54 -1.36 -8.98
C LEU A 160 2.55 -2.73 -9.68
N ASP A 161 1.80 -3.66 -9.10
CA ASP A 161 1.52 -4.96 -9.70
C ASP A 161 0.42 -4.81 -10.78
N PRO A 162 0.69 -5.17 -12.06
CA PRO A 162 -0.31 -5.13 -13.12
C PRO A 162 -1.57 -5.97 -12.84
N GLU A 163 -1.44 -7.10 -12.13
CA GLU A 163 -2.59 -7.96 -11.80
C GLU A 163 -3.50 -7.29 -10.76
N GLN A 164 -2.93 -6.53 -9.81
CA GLN A 164 -3.69 -5.73 -8.86
C GLN A 164 -4.42 -4.58 -9.55
N ILE A 165 -3.79 -3.93 -10.55
CA ILE A 165 -4.45 -2.90 -11.35
C ILE A 165 -5.62 -3.49 -12.15
N GLU A 166 -5.42 -4.62 -12.82
CA GLU A 166 -6.48 -5.29 -13.58
C GLU A 166 -7.62 -5.76 -12.67
N SER A 167 -7.31 -6.32 -11.49
CA SER A 167 -8.28 -6.66 -10.45
C SER A 167 -9.09 -5.43 -10.01
N ALA A 168 -8.41 -4.32 -9.71
CA ALA A 168 -9.06 -3.07 -9.30
C ALA A 168 -10.02 -2.54 -10.39
N VAL A 169 -9.60 -2.49 -11.65
CA VAL A 169 -10.42 -2.06 -12.78
C VAL A 169 -11.66 -2.95 -12.93
N ARG A 170 -11.48 -4.28 -12.95
CA ARG A 170 -12.59 -5.24 -13.10
C ARG A 170 -13.59 -5.14 -11.94
N ARG A 171 -13.10 -5.01 -10.71
CA ARG A 171 -13.95 -4.85 -9.51
C ARG A 171 -14.74 -3.55 -9.53
N LEU A 172 -14.11 -2.42 -9.88
CA LEU A 172 -14.79 -1.12 -10.00
C LEU A 172 -15.84 -1.12 -11.12
N ALA A 173 -15.53 -1.72 -12.28
CA ALA A 173 -16.46 -1.80 -13.41
C ALA A 173 -17.68 -2.69 -13.15
N ALA A 174 -17.52 -3.73 -12.33
CA ALA A 174 -18.58 -4.66 -11.96
C ALA A 174 -19.37 -4.26 -10.70
N ALA A 175 -19.02 -3.13 -10.06
CA ALA A 175 -19.62 -2.71 -8.80
C ALA A 175 -21.05 -2.17 -8.98
N ASP A 176 -21.97 -2.53 -8.08
CA ASP A 176 -23.29 -1.90 -7.96
C ASP A 176 -23.25 -0.60 -7.15
N ARG A 177 -22.29 -0.47 -6.22
CA ARG A 177 -22.06 0.71 -5.39
C ARG A 177 -20.61 0.79 -4.94
N ILE A 178 -20.01 1.97 -5.05
CA ILE A 178 -18.62 2.23 -4.67
C ILE A 178 -18.57 3.31 -3.58
N LEU A 179 -18.11 2.95 -2.38
CA LEU A 179 -17.81 3.92 -1.34
C LEU A 179 -16.32 4.31 -1.43
N VAL A 180 -16.04 5.58 -1.66
CA VAL A 180 -14.66 6.10 -1.72
C VAL A 180 -14.28 6.76 -0.40
N VAL A 181 -13.24 6.24 0.25
CA VAL A 181 -12.85 6.62 1.62
C VAL A 181 -11.44 7.20 1.64
N GLY A 182 -11.30 8.39 2.22
CA GLY A 182 -10.01 9.02 2.45
C GLY A 182 -10.12 10.07 3.56
N HIS A 183 -9.19 10.04 4.50
CA HIS A 183 -9.13 10.94 5.66
C HIS A 183 -7.93 11.89 5.58
N GLY A 184 -8.02 13.04 6.26
CA GLY A 184 -6.97 14.06 6.23
C GLY A 184 -6.59 14.48 4.80
N LEU A 185 -5.29 14.47 4.49
CA LEU A 185 -4.76 14.80 3.16
C LEU A 185 -5.21 13.84 2.04
N SER A 186 -5.72 12.64 2.36
CA SER A 186 -6.33 11.75 1.35
C SER A 186 -7.73 12.18 0.91
N ARG A 187 -8.42 13.02 1.69
CA ARG A 187 -9.85 13.31 1.46
C ARG A 187 -10.11 14.00 0.12
N SER A 188 -9.22 14.88 -0.31
CA SER A 188 -9.30 15.55 -1.61
C SER A 188 -9.27 14.55 -2.78
N LEU A 189 -8.37 13.56 -2.71
CA LEU A 189 -8.31 12.49 -3.71
C LEU A 189 -9.53 11.57 -3.68
N ALA A 190 -10.10 11.30 -2.50
CA ALA A 190 -11.32 10.51 -2.39
C ALA A 190 -12.55 11.22 -2.99
N ILE A 191 -12.67 12.54 -2.78
CA ILE A 191 -13.71 13.37 -3.39
C ILE A 191 -13.57 13.38 -4.92
N ASP A 192 -12.35 13.64 -5.43
CA ASP A 192 -12.06 13.66 -6.86
C ASP A 192 -12.31 12.30 -7.53
N ALA A 193 -11.85 11.20 -6.92
CA ALA A 193 -12.08 9.85 -7.41
C ALA A 193 -13.58 9.48 -7.44
N ALA A 194 -14.35 9.82 -6.39
CA ALA A 194 -15.81 9.60 -6.40
C ALA A 194 -16.50 10.39 -7.52
N ALA A 195 -16.15 11.67 -7.69
CA ALA A 195 -16.71 12.50 -8.75
C ALA A 195 -16.37 11.98 -10.16
N ARG A 196 -15.17 11.41 -10.35
CA ARG A 196 -14.75 10.80 -11.62
C ARG A 196 -15.47 9.50 -11.92
N LEU A 197 -15.67 8.63 -10.92
CA LEU A 197 -16.44 7.40 -11.06
C LEU A 197 -17.89 7.70 -11.48
N VAL A 198 -18.53 8.71 -10.89
CA VAL A 198 -19.87 9.18 -11.30
C VAL A 198 -19.89 9.63 -12.77
N ARG A 199 -18.86 10.34 -13.23
CA ARG A 199 -18.70 10.75 -14.65
C ARG A 199 -18.46 9.58 -15.61
N LEU A 200 -18.09 8.39 -15.10
CA LEU A 200 -18.03 7.13 -15.87
C LEU A 200 -19.33 6.32 -15.79
N GLY A 201 -20.38 6.86 -15.14
CA GLY A 201 -21.69 6.21 -15.03
C GLY A 201 -21.79 5.19 -13.87
N LEU A 202 -20.80 5.18 -12.97
CA LEU A 202 -20.78 4.28 -11.81
C LEU A 202 -21.44 4.94 -10.60
N VAL A 203 -22.15 4.15 -9.79
CA VAL A 203 -22.75 4.62 -8.53
C VAL A 203 -21.65 4.72 -7.47
N ALA A 204 -21.05 5.90 -7.35
CA ALA A 204 -19.95 6.17 -6.44
C ALA A 204 -20.21 7.38 -5.54
N GLU A 205 -19.77 7.32 -4.29
CA GLU A 205 -19.93 8.40 -3.32
C GLU A 205 -18.70 8.53 -2.39
N HIS A 206 -18.50 9.72 -1.84
CA HIS A 206 -17.59 9.96 -0.73
C HIS A 206 -18.35 10.56 0.44
N LEU A 207 -18.29 9.91 1.61
CA LEU A 207 -18.94 10.36 2.83
C LEU A 207 -17.90 10.96 3.77
N THR A 208 -18.18 12.17 4.28
CA THR A 208 -17.27 12.86 5.21
C THR A 208 -17.46 12.42 6.66
N ASP A 209 -18.67 12.03 7.06
CA ASP A 209 -18.90 11.48 8.41
C ASP A 209 -18.46 10.02 8.52
N ARG A 210 -17.84 9.69 9.66
CA ARG A 210 -17.27 8.36 9.91
C ARG A 210 -18.34 7.30 10.18
N ILE A 211 -19.41 7.65 10.89
CA ILE A 211 -20.49 6.72 11.22
C ILE A 211 -21.24 6.37 9.94
N ASP A 212 -21.50 7.35 9.06
CA ASP A 212 -22.11 7.12 7.75
C ASP A 212 -21.25 6.22 6.86
N GLN A 213 -19.92 6.40 6.83
CA GLN A 213 -19.01 5.48 6.14
C GLN A 213 -19.15 4.03 6.65
N LEU A 214 -19.20 3.82 7.97
CA LEU A 214 -19.33 2.48 8.57
C LEU A 214 -20.70 1.87 8.27
N ILE A 215 -21.78 2.65 8.36
CA ILE A 215 -23.14 2.23 8.02
C ILE A 215 -23.21 1.80 6.55
N VAL A 216 -22.73 2.63 5.62
CA VAL A 216 -22.74 2.29 4.19
C VAL A 216 -21.87 1.06 3.91
N THR A 217 -20.70 0.94 4.53
CA THR A 217 -19.81 -0.23 4.37
C THR A 217 -20.50 -1.55 4.74
N ARG A 218 -21.31 -1.56 5.80
CA ARG A 218 -22.11 -2.73 6.22
C ARG A 218 -23.29 -3.02 5.28
N LEU A 219 -23.76 -2.02 4.54
CA LEU A 219 -24.85 -2.14 3.56
C LEU A 219 -24.34 -2.48 2.14
N LEU A 220 -23.02 -2.59 1.94
CA LEU A 220 -22.43 -3.10 0.71
C LEU A 220 -22.51 -4.64 0.66
N GLY A 221 -23.07 -5.18 -0.42
CA GLY A 221 -23.09 -6.63 -0.70
C GLY A 221 -21.88 -7.11 -1.50
N GLU A 222 -21.97 -8.32 -2.07
CA GLU A 222 -20.91 -8.99 -2.86
C GLU A 222 -20.40 -8.19 -4.07
N ARG A 223 -21.22 -7.28 -4.59
CA ARG A 223 -20.89 -6.36 -5.70
C ARG A 223 -20.67 -4.92 -5.21
N GLY A 224 -20.53 -4.71 -3.91
CA GLY A 224 -20.07 -3.45 -3.34
C GLY A 224 -18.55 -3.37 -3.32
N VAL A 225 -18.01 -2.17 -3.53
CA VAL A 225 -16.56 -1.91 -3.47
C VAL A 225 -16.28 -0.76 -2.52
N VAL A 226 -15.25 -0.90 -1.69
CA VAL A 226 -14.65 0.24 -0.98
C VAL A 226 -13.33 0.59 -1.66
N LEU A 227 -13.25 1.80 -2.22
CA LEU A 227 -12.00 2.36 -2.74
C LEU A 227 -11.38 3.25 -1.67
N MET A 228 -10.37 2.75 -0.98
CA MET A 228 -9.74 3.42 0.15
C MET A 228 -8.41 4.05 -0.24
N ILE A 229 -8.28 5.36 -0.05
CA ILE A 229 -7.04 6.12 -0.29
C ILE A 229 -6.46 6.51 1.07
N SER A 230 -5.35 5.89 1.44
CA SER A 230 -4.69 6.10 2.74
C SER A 230 -3.18 6.09 2.55
N GLY A 231 -2.57 7.27 2.43
CA GLY A 231 -1.11 7.41 2.26
C GLY A 231 -0.34 6.59 3.30
N SER A 232 -0.56 6.86 4.59
CA SER A 232 0.11 6.16 5.68
C SER A 232 -0.34 4.70 5.92
N GLY A 233 -1.51 4.29 5.44
CA GLY A 233 -2.05 2.96 5.67
C GLY A 233 -2.50 2.68 7.12
N SER A 234 -2.36 3.63 8.06
CA SER A 234 -2.64 3.40 9.50
C SER A 234 -3.61 4.40 10.16
N HIS A 235 -4.34 5.21 9.39
CA HIS A 235 -5.35 6.13 9.96
C HIS A 235 -6.48 5.34 10.63
N THR A 236 -6.78 5.62 11.90
CA THR A 236 -7.72 4.83 12.74
C THR A 236 -9.10 4.66 12.11
N ASP A 237 -9.64 5.72 11.50
CA ASP A 237 -10.98 5.68 10.90
C ASP A 237 -11.02 4.91 9.59
N SER A 238 -9.95 4.98 8.79
CA SER A 238 -9.78 4.14 7.60
C SER A 238 -9.60 2.67 7.98
N ILE A 239 -8.84 2.36 9.05
CA ILE A 239 -8.75 1.00 9.59
C ILE A 239 -10.13 0.52 10.07
N GLY A 240 -10.92 1.40 10.70
CA GLY A 240 -12.29 1.10 11.11
C GLY A 240 -13.14 0.63 9.94
N VAL A 241 -13.18 1.41 8.86
CA VAL A 241 -13.88 1.01 7.63
C VAL A 241 -13.32 -0.28 7.03
N ALA A 242 -11.98 -0.42 6.93
CA ALA A 242 -11.36 -1.61 6.35
C ALA A 242 -11.71 -2.90 7.13
N ARG A 243 -11.88 -2.81 8.45
CA ARG A 243 -12.36 -3.92 9.28
C ARG A 243 -13.84 -4.22 9.08
N GLU A 244 -14.67 -3.19 8.86
CA GLU A 244 -16.08 -3.40 8.51
C GLU A 244 -16.24 -4.04 7.12
N VAL A 245 -15.35 -3.77 6.16
CA VAL A 245 -15.36 -4.48 4.86
C VAL A 245 -15.16 -5.98 5.04
N ARG A 246 -14.29 -6.41 5.98
CA ARG A 246 -14.14 -7.84 6.32
C ARG A 246 -15.39 -8.46 6.99
N GLN A 247 -16.35 -7.64 7.43
CA GLN A 247 -17.63 -8.10 8.01
C GLN A 247 -18.79 -7.98 7.02
N SER A 248 -18.67 -7.17 5.96
CA SER A 248 -19.56 -7.21 4.81
C SER A 248 -19.01 -8.16 3.73
N ALA A 249 -19.73 -8.30 2.62
CA ALA A 249 -19.28 -9.09 1.48
C ALA A 249 -18.57 -8.22 0.41
N ALA A 250 -18.29 -6.96 0.73
CA ALA A 250 -17.71 -5.99 -0.19
C ALA A 250 -16.22 -6.24 -0.45
N HIS A 251 -15.71 -5.75 -1.57
CA HIS A 251 -14.29 -5.87 -1.95
C HIS A 251 -13.52 -4.59 -1.57
N LEU A 252 -12.43 -4.72 -0.80
CA LEU A 252 -11.57 -3.58 -0.43
C LEU A 252 -10.41 -3.39 -1.42
N ILE A 253 -10.45 -2.28 -2.16
CA ILE A 253 -9.33 -1.77 -2.96
C ILE A 253 -8.61 -0.69 -2.15
N ALA A 254 -7.34 -0.91 -1.80
CA ALA A 254 -6.54 0.04 -1.03
C ALA A 254 -5.42 0.69 -1.86
N VAL A 255 -5.36 2.02 -1.85
CA VAL A 255 -4.27 2.85 -2.40
C VAL A 255 -3.46 3.42 -1.24
N THR A 256 -2.19 3.03 -1.12
CA THR A 256 -1.33 3.41 0.01
C THR A 256 0.14 3.58 -0.39
N ALA A 257 0.95 4.22 0.45
CA ALA A 257 2.40 4.36 0.25
C ALA A 257 3.20 3.13 0.73
N PHE A 258 2.63 2.34 1.64
CA PHE A 258 3.36 1.31 2.39
C PHE A 258 2.80 -0.09 2.15
N ALA A 259 3.67 -0.98 1.65
CA ALA A 259 3.34 -2.37 1.32
C ALA A 259 3.02 -3.24 2.55
N ARG A 260 3.41 -2.78 3.75
CA ARG A 260 3.02 -3.36 5.03
C ARG A 260 2.47 -2.27 5.93
N SER A 261 1.16 -2.29 6.12
CA SER A 261 0.40 -1.38 6.96
C SER A 261 -0.92 -2.05 7.37
N PRO A 262 -1.60 -1.59 8.44
CA PRO A 262 -2.87 -2.19 8.88
C PRO A 262 -3.96 -2.23 7.82
N ILE A 263 -3.98 -1.27 6.88
CA ILE A 263 -4.91 -1.29 5.74
C ILE A 263 -4.44 -2.27 4.65
N ALA A 264 -3.13 -2.38 4.39
CA ALA A 264 -2.59 -3.33 3.42
C ALA A 264 -2.89 -4.80 3.79
N GLU A 265 -2.84 -5.14 5.08
CA GLU A 265 -3.22 -6.47 5.59
C GLU A 265 -4.74 -6.77 5.46
N LEU A 266 -5.57 -5.73 5.42
CA LEU A 266 -7.01 -5.86 5.31
C LEU A 266 -7.53 -5.80 3.86
N ALA A 267 -6.71 -5.36 2.91
CA ALA A 267 -7.10 -5.19 1.51
C ALA A 267 -7.30 -6.52 0.77
N ASP A 268 -8.22 -6.52 -0.20
CA ASP A 268 -8.42 -7.60 -1.18
C ASP A 268 -7.70 -7.28 -2.51
N THR A 269 -7.44 -6.00 -2.76
CA THR A 269 -6.59 -5.53 -3.85
C THR A 269 -5.76 -4.35 -3.35
N LEU A 270 -4.44 -4.45 -3.49
CA LEU A 270 -3.49 -3.50 -2.91
C LEU A 270 -2.70 -2.79 -4.01
N LEU A 271 -2.84 -1.48 -4.09
CA LEU A 271 -2.10 -0.61 -5.01
C LEU A 271 -1.09 0.22 -4.20
N VAL A 272 0.16 -0.27 -4.15
CA VAL A 272 1.25 0.41 -3.44
C VAL A 272 1.87 1.46 -4.37
N VAL A 273 1.67 2.72 -4.02
CA VAL A 273 2.25 3.87 -4.72
C VAL A 273 3.59 4.20 -4.06
N GLY A 274 4.70 3.92 -4.73
CA GLY A 274 6.03 4.18 -4.18
C GLY A 274 6.25 5.67 -3.86
N MET A 275 6.39 6.00 -2.58
CA MET A 275 6.68 7.35 -2.10
C MET A 275 8.15 7.44 -1.66
N PRO A 276 8.94 8.44 -2.12
CA PRO A 276 10.34 8.55 -1.74
C PRO A 276 10.49 9.10 -0.32
N ASN A 277 11.46 8.56 0.41
CA ASN A 277 11.99 9.09 1.67
C ASN A 277 10.94 9.36 2.76
N SER A 278 9.86 8.57 2.82
CA SER A 278 8.80 8.76 3.81
C SER A 278 8.86 7.72 4.94
N SER A 279 9.30 8.14 6.13
CA SER A 279 8.76 7.58 7.36
C SER A 279 7.28 7.97 7.54
N PHE A 280 6.60 7.38 8.52
CA PHE A 280 5.21 7.72 8.84
C PHE A 280 5.03 9.21 9.20
N THR A 281 6.03 9.84 9.83
CA THR A 281 6.00 11.26 10.17
C THR A 281 6.11 12.13 8.91
N GLU A 282 7.07 11.82 8.03
CA GLU A 282 7.29 12.53 6.76
C GLU A 282 6.12 12.33 5.78
N GLU A 283 5.37 11.21 5.89
CA GLU A 283 4.08 11.01 5.19
C GLU A 283 3.05 12.09 5.57
N LEU A 284 3.01 12.46 6.85
CA LEU A 284 2.03 13.40 7.39
C LEU A 284 2.43 14.87 7.23
N THR A 285 3.73 15.18 7.21
CA THR A 285 4.23 16.57 7.16
C THR A 285 4.64 17.05 5.77
N ASP A 286 5.34 16.21 5.00
CA ASP A 286 6.10 16.67 3.82
C ASP A 286 5.79 15.87 2.54
N THR A 287 4.93 14.86 2.61
CA THR A 287 4.70 13.94 1.49
C THR A 287 3.67 14.47 0.50
N THR A 288 4.02 14.39 -0.78
CA THR A 288 3.13 14.77 -1.88
C THR A 288 2.07 13.71 -2.11
N ARG A 289 0.84 14.10 -2.45
CA ARG A 289 -0.20 13.15 -2.88
C ARG A 289 -0.31 13.02 -4.40
N ILE A 290 0.61 13.64 -5.14
CA ILE A 290 0.65 13.61 -6.61
C ILE A 290 0.82 12.19 -7.18
N PRO A 291 1.71 11.32 -6.67
CA PRO A 291 1.78 9.93 -7.15
C PRO A 291 0.46 9.16 -6.97
N GLN A 292 -0.26 9.37 -5.86
CA GLN A 292 -1.59 8.78 -5.67
C GLN A 292 -2.61 9.35 -6.66
N ALA A 293 -2.57 10.66 -6.93
CA ALA A 293 -3.39 11.29 -7.95
C ALA A 293 -3.10 10.73 -9.37
N ILE A 294 -1.83 10.55 -9.72
CA ILE A 294 -1.41 9.96 -11.01
C ILE A 294 -1.90 8.51 -11.13
N LEU A 295 -1.87 7.72 -10.06
CA LEU A 295 -2.42 6.36 -10.07
C LEU A 295 -3.93 6.40 -10.30
N LEU A 296 -4.65 7.28 -9.60
CA LEU A 296 -6.10 7.42 -9.74
C LEU A 296 -6.48 7.90 -11.15
N GLU A 297 -5.76 8.87 -11.73
CA GLU A 297 -5.90 9.28 -13.14
C GLU A 297 -5.77 8.08 -14.10
N GLY A 298 -4.68 7.31 -13.97
CA GLY A 298 -4.46 6.12 -14.79
C GLY A 298 -5.53 5.04 -14.59
N LEU A 299 -5.95 4.80 -13.34
CA LEU A 299 -7.00 3.84 -13.01
C LEU A 299 -8.36 4.25 -13.60
N MET A 300 -8.72 5.54 -13.56
CA MET A 300 -9.95 6.06 -14.15
C MET A 300 -9.92 6.01 -15.68
N ALA A 301 -8.75 6.20 -16.31
CA ALA A 301 -8.57 6.01 -17.75
C ALA A 301 -8.75 4.53 -18.13
N SER A 302 -8.02 3.61 -17.49
CA SER A 302 -8.16 2.17 -17.73
C SER A 302 -9.58 1.65 -17.46
N LEU A 303 -10.27 2.21 -16.47
CA LEU A 303 -11.67 1.91 -16.16
C LEU A 303 -12.63 2.41 -17.25
N ARG A 304 -12.40 3.60 -17.82
CA ARG A 304 -13.17 4.08 -18.99
C ARG A 304 -13.00 3.13 -20.17
N ASP A 305 -11.76 2.77 -20.50
CA ASP A 305 -11.45 1.87 -21.62
C ASP A 305 -12.10 0.49 -21.41
N HIS A 306 -12.08 -0.03 -20.19
CA HIS A 306 -12.72 -1.31 -19.83
C HIS A 306 -14.26 -1.25 -19.89
N LEU A 307 -14.87 -0.11 -19.54
CA LEU A 307 -16.32 0.12 -19.69
C LEU A 307 -16.75 0.32 -21.15
N GLY A 308 -15.80 0.64 -22.05
CA GLY A 308 -16.03 0.85 -23.48
C GLY A 308 -17.13 1.87 -23.75
N GLU A 309 -18.06 1.54 -24.65
CA GLU A 309 -19.18 2.41 -25.06
C GLU A 309 -20.03 2.91 -23.88
N ARG A 310 -20.19 2.12 -22.82
CA ARG A 310 -20.95 2.56 -21.63
C ARG A 310 -20.23 3.72 -20.92
N GLY A 311 -18.90 3.61 -20.78
CA GLY A 311 -18.06 4.65 -20.20
C GLY A 311 -18.00 5.91 -21.07
N HIS A 312 -17.91 5.75 -22.39
CA HIS A 312 -17.97 6.87 -23.34
C HIS A 312 -19.31 7.59 -23.31
N GLN A 313 -20.43 6.87 -23.31
CA GLN A 313 -21.77 7.44 -23.26
C GLN A 313 -22.01 8.21 -21.94
N ALA A 314 -21.60 7.62 -20.80
CA ALA A 314 -21.71 8.30 -19.51
C ALA A 314 -20.85 9.58 -19.44
N ALA A 315 -19.62 9.54 -19.97
CA ALA A 315 -18.75 10.71 -20.03
C ALA A 315 -19.33 11.82 -20.94
N ALA A 316 -19.97 11.47 -22.05
CA ALA A 316 -20.65 12.41 -22.93
C ALA A 316 -21.87 13.08 -22.27
N LEU A 317 -22.70 12.30 -21.53
CA LEU A 317 -23.81 12.84 -20.75
C LEU A 317 -23.32 13.77 -19.63
N ALA A 318 -22.24 13.39 -18.94
CA ALA A 318 -21.62 14.20 -17.89
C ALA A 318 -20.91 15.46 -18.42
N LEU A 319 -20.48 15.47 -19.69
CA LEU A 319 -19.99 16.66 -20.38
C LEU A 319 -21.15 17.61 -20.70
N ALA A 320 -22.22 17.11 -21.35
CA ALA A 320 -23.39 17.91 -21.70
C ALA A 320 -23.97 18.64 -20.47
N ALA A 321 -24.21 17.91 -19.37
CA ALA A 321 -24.72 18.48 -18.13
C ALA A 321 -23.80 19.54 -17.49
N VAL A 322 -22.49 19.53 -17.75
CA VAL A 322 -21.56 20.58 -17.31
C VAL A 322 -21.53 21.75 -18.30
N SER A 323 -21.56 21.48 -19.60
CA SER A 323 -21.60 22.52 -20.65
C SER A 323 -22.81 23.44 -20.49
N ASP A 324 -23.97 22.92 -20.07
CA ASP A 324 -25.16 23.71 -19.74
C ASP A 324 -24.94 24.77 -18.63
N HIS A 325 -23.84 24.66 -17.87
CA HIS A 325 -23.50 25.51 -16.73
C HIS A 325 -22.23 26.36 -16.94
N VAL A 326 -21.64 26.34 -18.14
CA VAL A 326 -20.48 27.18 -18.51
C VAL A 326 -20.95 28.20 -19.53
N GLN A 327 -20.89 29.49 -19.18
CA GLN A 327 -21.09 30.57 -20.15
C GLN A 327 -19.82 30.74 -21.00
N GLU A 328 -20.01 30.97 -22.31
CA GLU A 328 -18.95 31.37 -23.26
C GLU A 328 -18.42 32.80 -22.98
#